data_AF-K2DQP8-F1
#
_entry.id   AF-K2DQP8-F1
#
_cell.length_a   1.000
_cell.length_b   1.000
_cell.length_c   1.000
_cell.angle_alpha   90.00
_cell.angle_beta   90.00
_cell.angle_gamma   90.00
#
_symmetry.space_group_name_H-M   'P 1'
#
loop_
_entity.id
_entity.type
_entity.pdbx_description
1 polymer ?
#
loop_
_entity_poly.entity_id
_entity_poly.type
_entity_poly.pdbx_seq_one_letter_code
_entity_poly.pdbx_strand_id
1 'polypeptide(L)'
;MTAGDAKAAGEADMQLTSALKSLFAVAEAYPELKAQEGFINLQKELSDTEDKVAYSRQFFNSVVRQYNEKIVAFPSNLIAGMFGFKQEAFFEAETQDREPVKVQF
;
A
#
# COMPACT_ATOMS: atom_id res chain seq x y z
N MET A 1 -2.18 13.39 -8.85
CA MET A 1 -1.44 12.58 -7.87
C MET A 1 -0.22 12.04 -8.60
N THR A 2 0.95 12.58 -8.30
CA THR A 2 2.22 12.08 -8.83
C THR A 2 2.67 10.85 -8.03
N ALA A 3 3.61 10.05 -8.54
CA ALA A 3 4.17 8.93 -7.78
C ALA A 3 4.78 9.37 -6.42
N GLY A 4 5.25 10.63 -6.32
CA GLY A 4 5.72 11.22 -5.06
C GLY A 4 4.62 11.43 -4.02
N ASP A 5 3.42 11.85 -4.44
CA ASP A 5 2.26 11.99 -3.54
C ASP A 5 1.79 10.63 -3.01
N ALA A 6 1.88 9.61 -3.86
CA ALA A 6 1.49 8.25 -3.53
C ALA A 6 2.43 7.64 -2.48
N LYS A 7 3.74 7.87 -2.61
CA LYS A 7 4.74 7.42 -1.63
C LYS A 7 4.53 8.05 -0.26
N ALA A 8 4.34 9.37 -0.20
CA ALA A 8 4.07 10.08 1.06
C ALA A 8 2.78 9.58 1.74
N ALA A 9 1.74 9.26 0.96
CA ALA A 9 0.52 8.65 1.49
C ALA A 9 0.77 7.25 2.06
N GLY A 10 1.62 6.43 1.42
CA GLY A 10 2.01 5.12 1.94
C GLY A 10 2.80 5.20 3.24
N GLU A 11 3.70 6.17 3.40
CA GLU A 11 4.45 6.39 4.64
C GLU A 11 3.54 6.81 5.80
N ALA A 12 2.57 7.70 5.55
CA ALA A 12 1.59 8.12 6.56
C ALA A 12 0.69 6.95 7.01
N ASP A 13 0.30 6.10 6.06
CA ASP A 13 -0.49 4.88 6.33
C ASP A 13 0.28 3.92 7.24
N MET A 14 1.56 3.66 6.97
CA MET A 14 2.41 2.82 7.83
C MET A 14 2.51 3.35 9.28
N GLN A 15 2.63 4.68 9.44
CA GLN A 15 2.65 5.31 10.77
C GLN A 15 1.31 5.10 11.50
N LEU A 16 0.19 5.24 10.78
CA LEU A 16 -1.14 4.98 11.33
C LEU A 16 -1.28 3.52 11.75
N THR A 17 -0.95 2.55 10.89
CA THR A 17 -0.99 1.12 11.23
C THR A 17 -0.13 0.81 12.46
N SER A 18 1.04 1.42 12.60
CA SER A 18 1.90 1.26 13.78
C SER A 18 1.26 1.83 15.04
N ALA A 19 0.64 3.00 14.97
CA ALA A 19 -0.06 3.60 16.11
C ALA A 19 -1.26 2.74 16.54
N LEU A 20 -1.99 2.16 15.58
CA LEU A 20 -3.13 1.27 15.84
C LEU A 20 -2.71 -0.03 16.51
N LYS A 21 -1.57 -0.62 16.14
CA LYS A 21 -1.01 -1.78 16.84
C LYS A 21 -0.77 -1.48 18.32
N SER A 22 -0.19 -0.33 18.64
CA SER A 22 0.01 0.12 20.02
C SER A 22 -1.31 0.33 20.75
N LEU A 23 -2.32 0.91 20.08
CA LEU A 23 -3.66 1.10 20.64
C LEU A 23 -4.34 -0.23 20.98
N PHE A 24 -4.26 -1.23 20.09
CA PHE A 24 -4.84 -2.55 20.34
C PHE A 24 -4.13 -3.29 21.49
N ALA A 25 -2.81 -3.15 21.61
CA ALA A 25 -2.06 -3.71 22.75
C ALA A 25 -2.52 -3.11 24.09
N VAL A 26 -2.83 -1.81 24.14
CA VAL A 26 -3.43 -1.18 25.33
C VAL A 26 -4.85 -1.68 25.57
N ALA A 27 -5.67 -1.81 24.53
CA ALA A 27 -7.04 -2.30 24.66
C ALA A 27 -7.14 -3.74 25.19
N GLU A 28 -6.10 -4.57 25.05
CA GLU A 28 -6.04 -5.89 25.70
C GLU A 28 -5.98 -5.80 27.23
N ALA A 29 -5.38 -4.74 27.77
CA ALA A 29 -5.31 -4.50 29.21
C ALA A 29 -6.61 -3.88 29.79
N TYR A 30 -7.53 -3.40 28.94
CA TYR A 30 -8.77 -2.72 29.33
C TYR A 30 -9.99 -3.36 28.64
N PRO A 31 -10.56 -4.45 29.20
CA PRO A 31 -11.68 -5.18 28.61
C PRO A 31 -12.93 -4.33 28.37
N GLU A 32 -13.21 -3.37 29.27
CA GLU A 32 -14.31 -2.42 29.11
C GLU A 32 -14.17 -1.54 27.86
N LEU A 33 -12.96 -1.12 27.49
CA LEU A 33 -12.71 -0.33 26.29
C LEU A 33 -12.92 -1.18 25.02
N LYS A 34 -12.48 -2.44 25.06
CA LYS A 34 -12.63 -3.39 23.95
C LYS A 34 -14.10 -3.71 23.64
N ALA A 35 -14.94 -3.75 24.66
CA ALA A 35 -16.38 -4.01 24.52
C ALA A 35 -17.21 -2.76 24.18
N GLN A 36 -16.59 -1.57 24.19
CA GLN A 36 -17.29 -0.33 23.86
C GLN A 36 -17.65 -0.30 22.37
N GLU A 37 -18.93 -0.08 22.07
CA GLU A 37 -19.47 -0.08 20.70
C GLU A 37 -18.72 0.88 19.76
N GLY A 38 -18.32 2.05 20.25
CA GLY A 38 -17.52 3.01 19.48
C GLY A 38 -16.13 2.49 19.08
N PHE A 39 -15.49 1.69 19.94
CA PHE A 39 -14.19 1.09 19.65
C PHE A 39 -14.31 -0.04 18.61
N ILE A 40 -15.37 -0.85 18.70
CA ILE A 40 -15.67 -1.91 17.73
C ILE A 40 -15.96 -1.30 16.34
N ASN A 41 -16.75 -0.23 16.30
CA ASN A 41 -17.05 0.48 15.05
C ASN A 41 -15.79 1.10 14.45
N LEU A 42 -14.94 1.73 15.26
CA LEU A 42 -13.65 2.27 14.81
C LEU A 42 -12.76 1.17 14.22
N GLN A 43 -12.64 0.02 14.91
CA GLN A 43 -11.85 -1.10 14.40
C GLN A 43 -12.36 -1.59 13.03
N LYS A 44 -13.68 -1.66 12.86
CA LYS A 44 -14.31 -2.04 11.59
C LYS A 44 -14.03 -1.02 10.49
N GLU A 45 -14.25 0.27 10.75
CA GLU A 45 -13.99 1.33 9.77
C GLU A 45 -12.52 1.39 9.35
N LEU A 46 -11.60 1.15 10.30
CA LEU A 46 -10.18 1.06 10.02
C LEU A 46 -9.86 -0.14 9.13
N SER A 47 -10.41 -1.32 9.42
CA SER A 47 -10.25 -2.51 8.56
C SER A 47 -10.78 -2.27 7.15
N ASP A 48 -11.97 -1.68 7.03
CA ASP A 48 -12.57 -1.34 5.73
C ASP A 48 -11.73 -0.30 4.97
N THR A 49 -11.06 0.60 5.69
CA THR A 49 -10.18 1.61 5.10
C THR A 49 -8.87 1.00 4.62
N GLU A 50 -8.24 0.14 5.42
CA GLU A 50 -7.03 -0.60 5.06
C GLU A 50 -7.27 -1.48 3.82
N ASP A 51 -8.40 -2.19 3.75
CA ASP A 51 -8.77 -2.97 2.57
C ASP A 51 -8.88 -2.10 1.30
N LYS A 52 -9.46 -0.90 1.41
CA LYS A 52 -9.54 0.05 0.30
C LYS A 52 -8.18 0.60 -0.10
N VAL A 53 -7.29 0.87 0.87
CA VAL A 53 -5.92 1.32 0.60
C VAL A 53 -5.14 0.22 -0.11
N ALA A 54 -5.23 -1.02 0.38
CA ALA A 54 -4.60 -2.20 -0.23
C ALA A 54 -5.09 -2.42 -1.66
N TYR A 55 -6.40 -2.36 -1.89
CA TYR A 55 -6.98 -2.44 -3.23
C TYR A 55 -6.49 -1.32 -4.14
N SER A 56 -6.49 -0.07 -3.66
CA SER A 56 -6.01 1.09 -4.41
C SER A 56 -4.54 0.93 -4.81
N ARG A 57 -3.70 0.41 -3.92
CA ARG A 57 -2.30 0.06 -4.18
C ARG A 57 -2.16 -0.97 -5.29
N GLN A 58 -2.89 -2.08 -5.19
CA GLN A 58 -2.87 -3.14 -6.19
C GLN A 58 -3.37 -2.64 -7.56
N PHE A 59 -4.45 -1.86 -7.56
CA PHE A 59 -5.01 -1.25 -8.75
C PHE A 59 -4.00 -0.33 -9.43
N PHE A 60 -3.38 0.60 -8.69
CA PHE A 60 -2.34 1.47 -9.22
C PHE A 60 -1.20 0.67 -9.86
N ASN A 61 -0.68 -0.34 -9.16
CA ASN A 61 0.38 -1.20 -9.68
C ASN A 61 -0.05 -1.96 -10.93
N SER A 62 -1.31 -2.41 -11.00
CA SER A 62 -1.84 -3.08 -12.18
C SER A 62 -1.90 -2.17 -13.42
N VAL A 63 -2.21 -0.89 -13.21
CA VAL A 63 -2.28 0.12 -14.27
C VAL A 63 -0.87 0.50 -14.72
N VAL A 64 0.04 0.78 -13.78
CA VAL A 64 1.45 1.06 -14.07
C VAL A 64 2.10 -0.09 -14.84
N ARG A 65 1.83 -1.34 -14.45
CA ARG A 65 2.33 -2.51 -15.17
C ARG A 65 1.84 -2.52 -16.62
N GLN A 66 0.53 -2.39 -16.84
CA GLN A 66 -0.03 -2.38 -18.20
C GLN A 66 0.52 -1.24 -19.05
N TYR A 67 0.71 -0.06 -18.44
CA TYR A 67 1.33 1.08 -19.10
C TYR A 67 2.79 0.79 -19.48
N ASN A 68 3.60 0.32 -18.52
CA ASN A 68 5.01 -0.01 -18.74
C ASN A 68 5.19 -1.11 -19.79
N GLU A 69 4.34 -2.13 -19.79
CA GLU A 69 4.31 -3.19 -20.80
C GLU A 69 4.01 -2.62 -22.20
N LYS A 70 3.02 -1.74 -22.31
CA LYS A 70 2.65 -1.12 -23.59
C LYS A 70 3.76 -0.26 -24.17
N ILE A 71 4.47 0.54 -23.36
CA ILE A 71 5.50 1.44 -23.89
C ILE A 71 6.79 0.71 -24.30
N VAL A 72 7.01 -0.52 -23.85
CA VAL A 72 8.15 -1.35 -24.30
C VAL A 72 7.79 -2.34 -25.41
N ALA A 73 6.49 -2.61 -25.61
CA ALA A 73 6.02 -3.52 -26.65
C ALA A 73 6.06 -2.89 -28.05
N PHE A 74 6.41 -3.68 -29.07
CA PHE A 74 6.29 -3.28 -30.47
C PHE A 74 4.81 -3.33 -30.91
N PRO A 75 4.29 -2.36 -31.69
CA PRO A 75 4.98 -1.19 -32.25
C PRO A 75 4.94 0.06 -31.35
N SER A 76 4.26 -0.02 -30.21
CA SER A 76 4.01 1.09 -29.29
C SER A 76 5.29 1.75 -28.75
N ASN A 77 6.39 1.01 -28.63
CA ASN A 77 7.70 1.51 -28.22
C ASN A 77 8.30 2.57 -29.15
N LEU A 78 7.99 2.53 -30.45
CA LEU A 78 8.43 3.54 -31.42
C LEU A 78 7.73 4.88 -31.16
N ILE A 79 6.41 4.83 -30.96
CA ILE A 79 5.61 6.00 -30.59
C ILE A 79 6.03 6.48 -29.20
N ALA A 80 6.28 5.57 -28.26
CA ALA A 80 6.78 5.90 -26.93
C ALA A 80 8.08 6.71 -26.97
N GLY A 81 9.05 6.26 -27.77
CA GLY A 81 10.31 6.98 -27.97
C GLY A 81 10.14 8.33 -28.65
N MET A 82 9.30 8.42 -29.70
CA MET A 82 9.07 9.66 -30.44
C MET A 82 8.40 10.76 -29.62
N PHE A 83 7.47 10.39 -28.74
CA PHE A 83 6.69 11.33 -27.92
C PHE A 83 7.19 11.43 -26.46
N GLY A 84 8.27 10.72 -26.11
CA GLY A 84 8.92 10.82 -24.81
C GLY A 84 8.19 10.14 -23.65
N PHE A 85 7.34 9.15 -23.92
CA PHE A 85 6.69 8.35 -22.88
C PHE A 85 7.73 7.48 -22.15
N LYS A 86 7.77 7.58 -20.81
CA LYS A 86 8.73 6.87 -19.95
C LYS A 86 8.01 5.94 -19.00
N GLN A 87 8.71 4.91 -18.51
CA GLN A 87 8.15 3.99 -17.52
C GLN A 87 7.82 4.74 -16.22
N GLU A 88 6.70 4.35 -15.63
CA GLU A 88 6.27 4.84 -14.33
C GLU A 88 6.71 3.86 -13.22
N ALA A 89 7.02 4.40 -12.05
CA ALA A 89 7.39 3.59 -10.89
C ALA A 89 6.15 2.92 -10.27
N PHE A 90 6.34 1.71 -9.76
CA PHE A 90 5.31 1.04 -8.95
C PHE A 90 5.14 1.73 -7.60
N PHE A 91 3.95 1.61 -7.03
CA PHE A 91 3.72 1.85 -5.62
C PHE A 91 4.32 0.70 -4.82
N GLU A 92 5.51 0.92 -4.28
CA GLU A 92 6.19 -0.01 -3.39
C GLU A 92 5.73 0.26 -1.95
N ALA A 93 5.21 -0.76 -1.27
CA ALA A 93 5.28 -0.78 0.18
C ALA A 93 6.75 -1.02 0.52
N GLU A 94 7.37 -0.19 1.36
CA GLU A 94 8.76 -0.37 1.74
C GLU A 94 9.02 -1.84 2.12
N THR A 95 9.84 -2.50 1.32
CA THR A 95 10.18 -3.91 1.40
C THR A 95 11.15 -4.15 2.56
N GLN A 96 10.73 -3.89 3.80
CA GLN A 96 11.40 -4.48 4.96
C GLN A 96 10.98 -5.95 5.18
N ASP A 97 9.92 -6.43 4.51
CA ASP A 97 9.37 -7.79 4.69
C ASP A 97 9.73 -8.80 3.58
N ARG A 98 10.82 -8.60 2.85
CA ARG A 98 11.32 -9.60 1.88
C ARG A 98 12.78 -9.96 2.07
N GLU A 99 13.24 -10.11 3.31
CA GLU A 99 14.32 -11.08 3.53
C GLU A 99 13.69 -12.48 3.57
N PRO A 100 14.02 -13.38 2.62
CA PRO A 100 13.68 -14.78 2.80
C PRO A 100 14.38 -15.26 4.07
N VAL A 101 13.61 -15.67 5.08
CA VAL A 101 14.13 -16.32 6.29
C VAL A 101 15.02 -17.48 5.84
N LYS A 102 16.34 -17.30 5.92
CA LYS A 102 17.31 -18.34 5.62
C LYS A 102 17.23 -19.35 6.76
N VAL A 103 16.49 -20.44 6.54
CA VAL A 103 16.55 -21.61 7.41
C VAL A 103 17.92 -22.24 7.22
N GLN A 104 18.81 -22.06 8.21
CA GLN A 104 20.01 -22.85 8.33
C GLN A 104 19.62 -24.17 9.01
N PHE A 105 19.89 -25.29 8.35
CA PHE A 105 19.91 -26.62 8.95
C PHE A 105 21.22 -26.82 9.73
#